data_AF-A0A6P0TC46-F1
#
_entry.id   AF-A0A6P0TC46-F1
#
_cell.length_a   1.000
_cell.length_b   1.000
_cell.length_c   1.000
_cell.angle_alpha   90.00
_cell.angle_beta   90.00
_cell.angle_gamma   90.00
#
_symmetry.space_group_name_H-M   'P 1'
#
loop_
_entity.id
_entity.type
_entity.pdbx_description
1 polymer ?
#
loop_
_entity_poly.entity_id
_entity_poly.type
_entity_poly.pdbx_seq_one_letter_code
_entity_poly.pdbx_strand_id
1 'polypeptide(L)'
;MFNVWIMFFNPENCRNETEVESKFVVQYLFPALGYTPQSWNQEVSLGNIRLDFLVFTAQFLPIRVGQDSPLSLVVEAKSPRQNLNPHVKKLKYYLTRLSIPYGVLTNGKDFRIFERDGATIRLIFQCRGADVEMRLAEIRTIIGYEEIQQRRFGLSSRSLESGEIVQTITVENYAVNSPEVENYAVDSPEIDAIESLGLYASEDST
;
A
#
# COMPACT_ATOMS: atom_id res chain seq x y z
N MET A 1 24.15 1.40 0.01
CA MET A 1 23.42 2.38 -0.82
C MET A 1 23.35 1.84 -2.24
N PHE A 2 22.20 1.30 -2.65
CA PHE A 2 21.96 1.02 -4.06
C PHE A 2 21.28 2.23 -4.67
N ASN A 3 22.05 3.10 -5.32
CA ASN A 3 21.49 4.11 -6.22
C ASN A 3 21.08 3.40 -7.52
N VAL A 4 19.88 2.82 -7.52
CA VAL A 4 19.23 2.44 -8.77
C VAL A 4 18.81 3.75 -9.43
N TRP A 5 19.52 4.14 -10.49
CA TRP A 5 19.05 5.21 -11.36
C TRP A 5 17.78 4.71 -12.06
N ILE A 6 16.62 5.03 -11.47
CA ILE A 6 15.33 4.78 -12.10
C ILE A 6 15.26 5.74 -13.28
N MET A 7 15.42 5.21 -14.51
CA MET A 7 15.14 6.01 -15.70
C MET A 7 13.67 6.43 -15.67
N PHE A 8 13.43 7.72 -15.83
CA PHE A 8 12.06 8.24 -15.94
C PHE A 8 11.31 7.54 -17.07
N PHE A 9 10.12 7.04 -16.74
CA PHE A 9 9.15 6.53 -17.70
C PHE A 9 7.96 7.48 -17.77
N ASN A 10 7.73 8.11 -18.93
CA ASN A 10 6.53 8.93 -19.13
C ASN A 10 5.28 8.02 -19.24
N PRO A 11 4.37 8.06 -18.25
CA PRO A 11 3.20 7.17 -18.20
C PRO A 11 2.19 7.43 -19.33
N GLU A 12 2.20 8.61 -19.96
CA GLU A 12 1.32 8.91 -21.10
C GLU A 12 1.67 8.08 -22.35
N ASN A 13 2.84 7.43 -22.37
CA ASN A 13 3.25 6.54 -23.46
C ASN A 13 2.61 5.13 -23.36
N CYS A 14 1.95 4.80 -22.26
CA CYS A 14 1.21 3.54 -22.16
C CYS A 14 0.07 3.47 -23.18
N ARG A 15 -0.12 2.29 -23.77
CA ARG A 15 -1.09 2.05 -24.86
C ARG A 15 -2.35 1.32 -24.39
N ASN A 16 -2.26 0.58 -23.29
CA ASN A 16 -3.32 -0.24 -22.72
C ASN A 16 -3.15 -0.35 -21.19
N GLU A 17 -4.11 -0.99 -20.52
CA GLU A 17 -4.13 -1.17 -19.05
C GLU A 17 -2.92 -1.97 -18.56
N THR A 18 -2.59 -3.07 -19.25
CA THR A 18 -1.41 -3.90 -18.94
C THR A 18 -0.11 -3.09 -18.95
N GLU A 19 0.08 -2.14 -19.86
CA GLU A 19 1.26 -1.27 -19.84
C GLU A 19 1.24 -0.24 -18.71
N VAL A 20 0.06 0.25 -18.31
CA VAL A 20 -0.07 1.11 -17.12
C VAL A 20 0.34 0.32 -15.87
N GLU A 21 -0.13 -0.91 -15.73
CA GLU A 21 0.24 -1.80 -14.62
C GLU A 21 1.74 -2.15 -14.63
N SER A 22 2.22 -2.75 -15.72
CA SER A 22 3.57 -3.30 -15.79
C SER A 22 4.66 -2.22 -15.90
N LYS A 23 4.50 -1.24 -16.79
CA LYS A 23 5.55 -0.24 -17.06
C LYS A 23 5.47 0.94 -16.11
N PHE A 24 4.28 1.49 -15.92
CA PHE A 24 4.14 2.65 -15.05
C PHE A 24 4.14 2.26 -13.57
N VAL A 25 3.23 1.38 -13.13
CA VAL A 25 3.10 1.06 -11.70
C VAL A 25 4.28 0.21 -11.21
N VAL A 26 4.50 -0.97 -11.81
CA VAL A 26 5.50 -1.94 -11.33
C VAL A 26 6.95 -1.51 -11.61
N GLN A 27 7.28 -1.16 -12.85
CA GLN A 27 8.68 -0.87 -13.22
C GLN A 27 9.16 0.52 -12.79
N TYR A 28 8.27 1.50 -12.67
CA TYR A 28 8.66 2.88 -12.37
C TYR A 28 8.15 3.37 -11.02
N LEU A 29 6.82 3.44 -10.81
CA LEU A 29 6.24 4.10 -9.65
C LEU A 29 6.63 3.44 -8.33
N PHE A 30 6.49 2.11 -8.22
CA PHE A 30 6.83 1.39 -6.99
C PHE A 30 8.30 1.54 -6.60
N PRO A 31 9.28 1.25 -7.48
CA PRO A 31 10.69 1.53 -7.19
C PRO A 31 10.95 3.00 -6.82
N ALA A 32 10.31 3.94 -7.53
CA ALA A 32 10.51 5.37 -7.30
C ALA A 32 9.97 5.86 -5.95
N LEU A 33 9.00 5.13 -5.38
CA LEU A 33 8.44 5.37 -4.05
C LEU A 33 9.12 4.53 -2.94
N GLY A 34 10.13 3.73 -3.29
CA GLY A 34 10.89 2.90 -2.34
C GLY A 34 10.24 1.56 -2.00
N TYR A 35 9.23 1.13 -2.77
CA TYR A 35 8.62 -0.19 -2.59
C TYR A 35 9.47 -1.27 -3.26
N THR A 36 9.72 -2.36 -2.54
CA THR A 36 10.37 -3.55 -3.07
C THR A 36 9.32 -4.56 -3.56
N PRO A 37 9.68 -5.54 -4.41
CA PRO A 37 8.75 -6.58 -4.86
C PRO A 37 8.07 -7.36 -3.72
N GLN A 38 8.68 -7.44 -2.53
CA GLN A 38 8.11 -8.11 -1.35
C GLN A 38 7.08 -7.25 -0.60
N SER A 39 6.97 -5.96 -0.93
CA SER A 39 6.08 -5.02 -0.24
C SER A 39 4.71 -4.87 -0.91
N TRP A 40 4.45 -5.58 -2.00
CA TRP A 40 3.17 -5.52 -2.71
C TRP A 40 2.81 -6.85 -3.37
N ASN A 41 1.53 -7.03 -3.64
CA ASN A 41 0.98 -8.13 -4.43
C ASN A 41 0.09 -7.56 -5.54
N GLN A 42 0.07 -8.22 -6.70
CA GLN A 42 -0.78 -7.88 -7.85
C GLN A 42 -1.99 -8.83 -7.93
N GLU A 43 -3.10 -8.35 -8.49
CA GLU A 43 -4.34 -9.12 -8.70
C GLU A 43 -4.92 -9.78 -7.43
N VAL A 44 -4.82 -9.09 -6.30
CA VAL A 44 -5.24 -9.63 -5.00
C VAL A 44 -6.75 -9.78 -4.91
N SER A 45 -7.22 -10.97 -4.57
CA SER A 45 -8.63 -11.27 -4.32
C SER A 45 -8.93 -11.42 -2.82
N LEU A 46 -9.90 -10.65 -2.32
CA LEU A 46 -10.35 -10.65 -0.92
C LEU A 46 -11.88 -10.77 -0.91
N GLY A 47 -12.38 -12.00 -0.81
CA GLY A 47 -13.80 -12.29 -1.00
C GLY A 47 -14.26 -11.88 -2.40
N ASN A 48 -15.17 -10.91 -2.50
CA ASN A 48 -15.67 -10.37 -3.77
C ASN A 48 -14.89 -9.15 -4.29
N ILE A 49 -13.84 -8.71 -3.58
CA ILE A 49 -12.99 -7.59 -3.99
C ILE A 49 -11.81 -8.15 -4.79
N ARG A 50 -11.55 -7.57 -5.97
CA ARG A 50 -10.30 -7.78 -6.72
C ARG A 50 -9.59 -6.44 -6.88
N LEU A 51 -8.35 -6.39 -6.40
CA LEU A 51 -7.47 -5.23 -6.44
C LEU A 51 -6.41 -5.46 -7.53
N ASP A 52 -6.07 -4.43 -8.28
CA ASP A 52 -4.96 -4.52 -9.24
C ASP A 52 -3.64 -4.63 -8.48
N PHE A 53 -3.44 -3.80 -7.44
CA PHE A 53 -2.31 -3.94 -6.51
C PHE A 53 -2.69 -3.63 -5.06
N LEU A 54 -2.04 -4.33 -4.13
CA LEU A 54 -2.13 -4.09 -2.69
C LEU A 54 -0.73 -4.06 -2.08
N VAL A 55 -0.46 -3.02 -1.28
CA VAL A 55 0.84 -2.76 -0.64
C VAL A 55 0.78 -2.96 0.87
N PHE A 56 1.79 -3.64 1.40
CA PHE A 56 1.94 -4.03 2.80
C PHE A 56 3.17 -3.33 3.41
N THR A 57 3.01 -2.83 4.64
CA THR A 57 4.08 -2.16 5.39
C THR A 57 4.65 -2.98 6.53
N ALA A 58 3.99 -4.04 6.99
CA ALA A 58 4.64 -4.98 7.92
C ALA A 58 5.27 -6.14 7.17
N GLN A 59 6.50 -6.50 7.54
CA GLN A 59 7.18 -7.71 7.05
C GLN A 59 6.89 -8.96 7.91
N PHE A 60 6.14 -8.84 9.01
CA PHE A 60 5.90 -9.97 9.93
C PHE A 60 4.43 -10.10 10.36
N LEU A 61 3.99 -11.37 10.37
CA LEU A 61 2.69 -11.86 10.83
C LEU A 61 2.65 -11.97 12.38
N PRO A 62 1.46 -11.97 13.01
CA PRO A 62 0.13 -12.02 12.39
C PRO A 62 -0.42 -10.63 12.04
N ILE A 63 -0.99 -10.55 10.83
CA ILE A 63 -1.72 -9.38 10.34
C ILE A 63 -3.06 -9.31 11.09
N ARG A 64 -3.21 -8.37 12.02
CA ARG A 64 -4.54 -8.03 12.56
C ARG A 64 -5.19 -7.03 11.61
N VAL A 65 -6.31 -7.40 11.00
CA VAL A 65 -7.15 -6.48 10.22
C VAL A 65 -7.88 -5.59 11.22
N GLY A 66 -7.57 -4.30 11.25
CA GLY A 66 -8.06 -3.33 12.24
C GLY A 66 -7.38 -1.97 12.08
N GLN A 67 -7.38 -1.12 13.13
CA GLN A 67 -6.72 0.20 13.08
C GLN A 67 -5.21 0.14 12.83
N ASP A 68 -4.56 -0.99 13.14
CA ASP A 68 -3.13 -1.22 12.93
C ASP A 68 -2.82 -2.09 11.69
N SER A 69 -3.76 -2.14 10.73
CA SER A 69 -3.62 -2.93 9.50
C SER A 69 -2.30 -2.62 8.78
N PRO A 70 -1.54 -3.63 8.36
CA PRO A 70 -0.34 -3.43 7.56
C PRO A 70 -0.64 -3.04 6.11
N LEU A 71 -1.91 -3.11 5.71
CA LEU A 71 -2.36 -2.64 4.40
C LEU A 71 -2.28 -1.12 4.36
N SER A 72 -1.51 -0.61 3.41
CA SER A 72 -1.14 0.80 3.40
C SER A 72 -1.58 1.55 2.15
N LEU A 73 -1.58 0.87 1.01
CA LEU A 73 -1.87 1.48 -0.29
C LEU A 73 -2.54 0.45 -1.20
N VAL A 74 -3.59 0.89 -1.89
CA VAL A 74 -4.15 0.20 -3.06
C VAL A 74 -3.82 1.02 -4.30
N VAL A 75 -3.45 0.36 -5.39
CA VAL A 75 -3.36 0.99 -6.71
C VAL A 75 -4.38 0.32 -7.62
N GLU A 76 -5.28 1.12 -8.21
CA GLU A 76 -6.16 0.69 -9.29
C GLU A 76 -5.69 1.35 -10.58
N ALA A 77 -5.38 0.53 -11.58
CA ALA A 77 -4.93 0.94 -12.90
C ALA A 77 -6.07 0.78 -13.90
N LYS A 78 -6.08 1.60 -14.96
CA LYS A 78 -7.06 1.54 -16.05
C LYS A 78 -6.38 1.77 -17.38
N SER A 79 -7.08 1.42 -18.47
CA SER A 79 -6.60 1.72 -19.81
C SER A 79 -6.48 3.24 -20.03
N PRO A 80 -5.43 3.76 -20.73
CA PRO A 80 -5.25 5.18 -21.07
C PRO A 80 -6.38 5.83 -21.88
N ARG A 81 -7.36 5.03 -22.32
CA ARG A 81 -8.56 5.48 -23.03
C ARG A 81 -9.78 5.64 -22.11
N GLN A 82 -9.72 5.12 -20.88
CA GLN A 82 -10.82 5.16 -19.93
C GLN A 82 -10.80 6.45 -19.10
N ASN A 83 -11.99 6.99 -18.83
CA ASN A 83 -12.18 8.05 -17.85
C ASN A 83 -12.10 7.46 -16.44
N LEU A 84 -11.39 8.10 -15.52
CA LEU A 84 -11.22 7.62 -14.13
C LEU A 84 -12.43 7.89 -13.23
N ASN A 85 -13.29 8.86 -13.55
CA ASN A 85 -14.40 9.27 -12.68
C ASN A 85 -15.36 8.13 -12.30
N PRO A 86 -15.77 7.22 -13.23
CA PRO A 86 -16.59 6.07 -12.88
C PRO A 86 -15.93 5.11 -11.87
N HIS A 87 -14.60 5.06 -11.83
CA HIS A 87 -13.84 4.15 -10.98
C HIS A 87 -13.59 4.69 -9.56
N VAL A 88 -13.83 5.99 -9.33
CA VAL A 88 -13.66 6.60 -8.00
C VAL A 88 -14.54 5.93 -6.95
N LYS A 89 -15.79 5.58 -7.29
CA LYS A 89 -16.70 4.89 -6.36
C LYS A 89 -16.17 3.51 -5.95
N LYS A 90 -15.61 2.77 -6.90
CA LYS A 90 -14.99 1.45 -6.67
C LYS A 90 -13.78 1.56 -5.75
N LEU A 91 -12.87 2.51 -6.03
CA LEU A 91 -11.71 2.74 -5.16
C LEU A 91 -12.14 3.13 -3.74
N LYS A 92 -13.11 4.05 -3.59
CA LYS A 92 -13.63 4.45 -2.28
C LYS A 92 -14.22 3.28 -1.48
N TYR A 93 -14.92 2.38 -2.17
CA TYR A 93 -15.43 1.16 -1.56
C TYR A 93 -14.29 0.29 -1.02
N TYR A 94 -13.20 0.12 -1.78
CA TYR A 94 -12.04 -0.64 -1.35
C TYR A 94 -11.36 -0.03 -0.11
N LEU A 95 -11.07 1.27 -0.14
CA LEU A 95 -10.44 1.96 1.00
C LEU A 95 -11.28 1.88 2.26
N THR A 96 -12.60 2.04 2.14
CA THR A 96 -13.53 1.92 3.26
C THR A 96 -13.55 0.49 3.80
N ARG A 97 -13.70 -0.50 2.91
CA ARG A 97 -14.00 -1.87 3.34
C ARG A 97 -12.78 -2.60 3.90
N LEU A 98 -11.60 -2.24 3.43
CA LEU A 98 -10.33 -2.80 3.88
C LEU A 98 -9.61 -1.91 4.90
N SER A 99 -10.22 -0.78 5.30
CA SER A 99 -9.64 0.23 6.18
C SER A 99 -8.27 0.77 5.74
N ILE A 100 -8.01 0.79 4.43
CA ILE A 100 -6.72 1.19 3.86
C ILE A 100 -6.62 2.73 3.84
N PRO A 101 -5.49 3.32 4.26
CA PRO A 101 -5.37 4.77 4.40
C PRO A 101 -5.22 5.49 3.06
N TYR A 102 -4.54 4.90 2.07
CA TYR A 102 -4.29 5.56 0.78
C TYR A 102 -4.72 4.72 -0.41
N GLY A 103 -5.17 5.39 -1.47
CA GLY A 103 -5.47 4.77 -2.75
C GLY A 103 -4.97 5.59 -3.92
N VAL A 104 -4.35 4.94 -4.90
CA VAL A 104 -4.00 5.53 -6.19
C VAL A 104 -4.99 5.05 -7.24
N LEU A 105 -5.47 5.97 -8.07
CA LEU A 105 -6.23 5.67 -9.29
C LEU A 105 -5.50 6.29 -10.47
N THR A 106 -5.14 5.48 -11.47
CA THR A 106 -4.43 5.97 -12.65
C THR A 106 -4.83 5.26 -13.93
N ASN A 107 -4.73 5.96 -15.05
CA ASN A 107 -4.78 5.38 -16.39
C ASN A 107 -3.51 5.71 -17.21
N GLY A 108 -2.44 6.13 -16.54
CA GLY A 108 -1.22 6.62 -17.18
C GLY A 108 -1.30 8.06 -17.73
N LYS A 109 -2.49 8.63 -17.93
CA LYS A 109 -2.64 10.05 -18.33
C LYS A 109 -3.04 10.97 -17.18
N ASP A 110 -3.79 10.43 -16.23
CA ASP A 110 -4.25 11.11 -15.04
C ASP A 110 -3.85 10.25 -13.84
N PHE A 111 -3.22 10.88 -12.85
CA PHE A 111 -2.73 10.24 -11.65
C PHE A 111 -3.36 10.92 -10.44
N ARG A 112 -4.07 10.15 -9.61
CA ARG A 112 -4.85 10.65 -8.47
C ARG A 112 -4.49 9.88 -7.21
N ILE A 113 -4.27 10.60 -6.10
CA ILE A 113 -4.11 10.01 -4.77
C ILE A 113 -5.29 10.40 -3.91
N PHE A 114 -5.91 9.39 -3.30
CA PHE A 114 -6.98 9.53 -2.34
C PHE A 114 -6.48 9.15 -0.94
N GLU A 115 -6.93 9.90 0.05
CA GLU A 115 -6.70 9.63 1.47
C GLU A 115 -8.02 9.31 2.14
N ARG A 116 -8.01 8.29 2.99
CA ARG A 116 -9.07 7.97 3.93
C ARG A 116 -8.76 8.62 5.28
N ASP A 117 -9.61 9.56 5.67
CA ASP A 117 -9.61 10.23 6.96
C ASP A 117 -10.90 9.84 7.71
N GLY A 118 -10.78 8.83 8.58
CA GLY A 118 -11.92 8.18 9.23
C GLY A 118 -12.89 7.58 8.22
N ALA A 119 -14.12 8.12 8.19
CA ALA A 119 -15.18 7.72 7.25
C ALA A 119 -15.17 8.52 5.93
N THR A 120 -14.32 9.55 5.83
CA THR A 120 -14.26 10.42 4.66
C THR A 120 -13.13 9.99 3.74
N ILE A 121 -13.35 10.03 2.43
CA ILE A 121 -12.30 9.81 1.44
C ILE A 121 -12.20 11.01 0.51
N ARG A 122 -11.03 11.66 0.51
CA ARG A 122 -10.74 12.89 -0.24
C ARG A 122 -9.71 12.63 -1.32
N LEU A 123 -9.87 13.29 -2.46
CA LEU A 123 -8.79 13.44 -3.43
C LEU A 123 -7.82 14.48 -2.87
N ILE A 124 -6.59 14.09 -2.57
CA ILE A 124 -5.59 14.97 -1.94
C ILE A 124 -4.47 15.37 -2.89
N PHE A 125 -4.30 14.65 -4.00
CA PHE A 125 -3.33 14.98 -5.03
C PHE A 125 -3.82 14.53 -6.40
N GLN A 126 -3.57 15.35 -7.41
CA GLN A 126 -3.82 15.01 -8.81
C GLN A 126 -2.80 15.69 -9.72
N CYS A 127 -2.29 14.96 -10.70
CA CYS A 127 -1.47 15.52 -11.78
C CYS A 127 -1.65 14.72 -13.08
N ARG A 128 -1.14 15.25 -14.19
CA ARG A 128 -1.05 14.46 -15.43
C ARG A 128 0.04 13.42 -15.30
N GLY A 129 -0.07 12.34 -16.06
CA GLY A 129 0.96 11.29 -16.13
C GLY A 129 2.34 11.86 -16.45
N ALA A 130 2.42 12.77 -17.43
CA ALA A 130 3.67 13.41 -17.83
C ALA A 130 4.34 14.24 -16.71
N ASP A 131 3.58 14.67 -15.69
CA ASP A 131 4.08 15.49 -14.60
C ASP A 131 4.54 14.66 -13.38
N VAL A 132 4.32 13.34 -13.40
CA VAL A 132 4.58 12.47 -12.24
C VAL A 132 6.04 12.55 -11.76
N GLU A 133 7.02 12.56 -12.66
CA GLU A 133 8.45 12.68 -12.29
C GLU A 133 8.76 14.01 -11.62
N MET A 134 8.27 15.12 -12.19
CA MET A 134 8.46 16.45 -11.63
C MET A 134 7.82 16.57 -10.24
N ARG A 135 6.73 15.84 -10.01
CA ARG A 135 6.00 15.82 -8.73
C ARG A 135 6.39 14.64 -7.83
N LEU A 136 7.38 13.84 -8.21
CA LEU A 136 7.71 12.59 -7.51
C LEU A 136 8.10 12.83 -6.06
N ALA A 137 8.81 13.92 -5.76
CA ALA A 137 9.15 14.29 -4.39
C ALA A 137 7.90 14.48 -3.53
N GLU A 138 6.90 15.22 -4.03
CA GLU A 138 5.62 15.43 -3.33
C GLU A 138 4.83 14.12 -3.21
N ILE A 139 4.73 13.34 -4.30
CA ILE A 139 4.08 12.02 -4.26
C ILE A 139 4.72 11.13 -3.19
N ARG A 140 6.06 11.13 -3.09
CA ARG A 140 6.80 10.37 -2.07
C ARG A 140 6.50 10.86 -0.65
N THR A 141 6.32 12.17 -0.44
CA THR A 141 5.84 12.68 0.86
C THR A 141 4.41 12.29 1.19
N ILE A 142 3.62 11.73 0.25
CA ILE A 142 2.25 11.29 0.53
C ILE A 142 2.20 9.76 0.67
N ILE A 143 2.75 9.04 -0.31
CA ILE A 143 2.63 7.58 -0.43
C ILE A 143 3.99 6.89 -0.62
N GLY A 144 5.09 7.49 -0.17
CA GLY A 144 6.40 6.82 -0.15
C GLY A 144 6.43 5.74 0.92
N TYR A 145 7.18 4.65 0.69
CA TYR A 145 7.30 3.55 1.63
C TYR A 145 7.73 4.04 3.02
N GLU A 146 8.87 4.75 3.10
CA GLU A 146 9.40 5.27 4.37
C GLU A 146 8.42 6.21 5.08
N GLU A 147 7.74 7.07 4.31
CA GLU A 147 6.80 8.04 4.84
C GLU A 147 5.58 7.35 5.49
N ILE A 148 5.03 6.33 4.82
CA ILE A 148 3.94 5.54 5.39
C ILE A 148 4.41 4.79 6.64
N GLN A 149 5.63 4.22 6.65
CA GLN A 149 6.18 3.56 7.83
C GLN A 149 6.31 4.53 9.00
N GLN A 150 6.86 5.72 8.78
CA GLN A 150 7.04 6.74 9.81
C GLN A 150 5.71 7.14 10.45
N ARG A 151 4.67 7.36 9.62
CA ARG A 151 3.31 7.67 10.11
C ARG A 151 2.72 6.54 10.94
N ARG A 152 2.96 5.28 10.55
CA ARG A 152 2.47 4.12 11.27
C ARG A 152 3.14 3.96 12.64
N PHE A 153 4.46 4.18 12.71
CA PHE A 153 5.23 4.01 13.94
C PHE A 153 5.30 5.29 14.81
N GLY A 154 4.59 6.36 14.43
CA GLY A 154 4.62 7.63 15.16
C GLY A 154 5.99 8.31 15.17
N LEU A 155 6.90 7.90 14.27
CA LEU A 155 8.22 8.48 14.14
C LEU A 155 8.12 9.77 13.34
N SER A 156 7.62 10.84 13.97
CA SER A 156 7.77 12.17 13.40
C SER A 156 9.25 12.53 13.39
N SER A 157 9.80 12.83 12.21
CA SER A 157 11.11 13.46 12.06
C SER A 157 11.08 14.90 12.61
N ARG A 158 10.97 15.04 13.93
CA ARG A 158 11.25 16.30 14.63
C ARG A 158 12.77 16.43 14.77
N SER A 159 13.33 17.22 13.87
CA SER A 159 14.55 18.01 14.01
C SER A 159 15.80 17.28 14.53
N LEU A 160 16.69 16.89 13.61
CA LEU A 160 18.12 16.77 13.88
C LEU A 160 18.73 18.17 14.06
N GLU A 161 18.39 18.86 15.14
CA GLU A 161 19.12 20.03 15.62
C GLU A 161 19.18 20.01 17.14
N SER A 162 20.01 19.11 17.66
CA SER A 162 20.84 19.27 18.87
C SER A 162 21.23 17.87 19.32
N GLY A 163 22.53 17.61 19.44
CA GLY A 163 23.04 16.30 19.80
C GLY A 163 22.47 15.82 21.13
N GLU A 164 21.61 14.82 21.07
CA GLU A 164 21.23 14.01 22.23
C GLU A 164 20.95 12.58 21.76
N ILE A 165 21.30 11.63 22.63
CA ILE A 165 21.67 10.25 22.34
C ILE A 165 20.50 9.47 21.73
N VAL A 166 20.76 8.75 20.63
CA VAL A 166 19.84 7.74 20.08
C VAL A 166 19.64 6.66 21.12
N GLN A 167 18.43 6.58 21.68
CA GLN A 167 18.02 5.48 22.52
C GLN A 167 17.86 4.25 21.62
N THR A 168 18.89 3.41 21.60
CA THR A 168 18.85 2.08 21.00
C THR A 168 17.74 1.29 21.69
N ILE A 169 16.61 1.10 21.01
CA ILE A 169 15.62 0.12 21.45
C ILE A 169 16.20 -1.25 21.11
N THR A 170 16.81 -1.90 22.10
CA THR A 170 17.06 -3.33 22.07
C THR A 170 15.72 -4.04 22.04
N VAL A 171 15.44 -4.73 20.95
CA VAL A 171 14.31 -5.69 20.88
C VAL A 171 14.71 -6.86 21.77
N GLU A 172 14.27 -6.82 23.03
CA GLU A 172 14.38 -7.99 23.90
C GLU A 172 13.48 -9.09 23.34
N ASN A 173 14.10 -10.25 23.12
CA ASN A 173 13.46 -11.48 22.66
C ASN A 173 12.25 -11.80 23.54
N TYR A 174 11.04 -11.74 22.97
CA TYR A 174 9.88 -12.40 23.58
C TYR A 174 10.08 -13.90 23.45
N ALA A 175 10.64 -14.49 24.51
CA ALA A 175 10.62 -15.92 24.76
C ALA A 175 9.17 -16.42 24.71
N VAL A 176 8.99 -17.55 24.03
CA VAL A 176 7.77 -18.34 24.00
C VAL A 176 7.43 -18.75 25.43
N ASN A 177 6.42 -18.10 26.02
CA ASN A 177 5.73 -18.60 27.20
C ASN A 177 4.27 -18.82 26.81
N SER A 178 3.95 -20.08 26.53
CA SER A 178 2.59 -20.59 26.47
C SER A 178 1.92 -20.40 27.84
N PRO A 179 0.70 -19.84 27.93
CA PRO A 179 -0.18 -20.07 29.06
C PRO A 179 -1.19 -21.17 28.73
N GLU A 180 -1.42 -22.00 29.73
CA GLU A 180 -2.35 -23.11 29.77
C GLU A 180 -3.81 -22.66 29.53
N VAL A 181 -4.59 -23.58 28.98
CA VAL A 181 -6.01 -23.45 28.64
C VAL A 181 -6.85 -23.45 29.92
N GLU A 182 -7.57 -22.36 30.20
CA GLU A 182 -8.73 -22.40 31.10
C GLU A 182 -10.00 -21.97 30.37
N ASN A 183 -10.98 -22.87 30.40
CA ASN A 183 -12.30 -22.78 29.77
C ASN A 183 -13.21 -21.78 30.50
N TYR A 184 -13.71 -20.78 29.78
CA TYR A 184 -14.99 -20.15 30.10
C TYR A 184 -15.77 -19.89 28.81
N ALA A 185 -16.87 -20.64 28.66
CA ALA A 185 -17.87 -20.42 27.62
C ALA A 185 -18.80 -19.26 28.02
N VAL A 186 -18.93 -18.24 27.16
CA VAL A 186 -20.13 -17.38 27.04
C VAL A 186 -20.31 -16.97 25.59
N ASP A 187 -21.57 -17.08 25.14
CA ASP A 187 -22.13 -16.96 23.79
C ASP A 187 -22.08 -15.56 23.12
N SER A 188 -22.16 -15.61 21.77
CA SER A 188 -22.64 -14.62 20.79
C SER A 188 -21.63 -13.76 19.98
N PRO A 189 -21.94 -13.46 18.69
CA PRO A 189 -21.08 -13.82 17.57
C PRO A 189 -20.39 -12.62 16.91
N GLU A 190 -19.06 -12.68 16.79
CA GLU A 190 -18.28 -11.72 16.01
C GLU A 190 -17.44 -12.47 14.96
N ILE A 191 -17.98 -12.46 13.74
CA ILE A 191 -17.35 -12.62 12.42
C ILE A 191 -16.04 -13.41 12.40
N ASP A 192 -16.15 -14.65 11.93
CA ASP A 192 -15.07 -15.59 11.65
C ASP A 192 -13.87 -14.92 10.97
N ALA A 193 -12.73 -15.12 11.62
CA ALA A 193 -11.42 -14.80 11.11
C ALA A 193 -11.20 -15.46 9.74
N ILE A 194 -10.60 -14.70 8.82
CA ILE A 194 -10.03 -15.25 7.59
C ILE A 194 -8.81 -16.08 7.99
N GLU A 195 -9.08 -17.33 8.37
CA GLU A 195 -8.11 -18.41 8.35
C GLU A 195 -7.99 -18.87 6.89
N SER A 196 -6.76 -19.00 6.38
CA SER A 196 -6.40 -19.29 4.98
C SER A 196 -6.19 -18.07 4.07
N LEU A 197 -5.12 -17.31 4.31
CA LEU A 197 -4.38 -16.67 3.22
C LEU A 197 -3.60 -17.76 2.48
N GLY A 198 -4.26 -18.45 1.55
CA GLY A 198 -3.62 -19.32 0.57
C GLY A 198 -2.82 -18.47 -0.42
N LEU A 199 -1.60 -18.09 -0.04
CA LEU A 199 -0.57 -17.59 -0.96
C LEU A 199 -0.04 -18.78 -1.77
N TYR A 200 -0.74 -19.17 -2.84
CA TYR A 200 -0.14 -20.00 -3.88
C TYR A 200 0.42 -19.09 -4.96
N ALA A 201 1.74 -18.88 -4.93
CA ALA A 201 2.48 -18.49 -6.12
C ALA A 201 2.39 -19.67 -7.10
N SER A 202 1.90 -19.41 -8.31
CA SER A 202 1.95 -20.36 -9.42
C SER A 202 3.41 -20.61 -9.80
N GLU A 203 3.93 -21.78 -9.46
CA GLU A 203 5.10 -22.34 -10.14
C GLU A 203 4.64 -22.85 -11.51
N ASP A 204 4.92 -22.07 -12.56
CA ASP A 204 4.75 -22.54 -13.93
C ASP A 204 5.89 -23.51 -14.27
N SER A 205 5.46 -24.69 -14.69
CA SER A 205 6.26 -25.76 -15.25
C SER A 205 6.24 -25.62 -16.77
N THR A 206 7.40 -25.37 -17.38
CA THR A 206 7.83 -26.05 -18.61
C THR A 206 9.32 -25.90 -18.81
#